data_AF-A0A7V0TTP7-F1
#
_entry.id   AF-A0A7V0TTP7-F1
#
_cell.length_a   1.000
_cell.length_b   1.000
_cell.length_c   1.000
_cell.angle_alpha   90.00
_cell.angle_beta   90.00
_cell.angle_gamma   90.00
#
_symmetry.space_group_name_H-M   'P 1'
#
loop_
_entity.id
_entity.type
_entity.pdbx_description
1 polymer ?
#
loop_
_entity_poly.entity_id
_entity_poly.type
_entity_poly.pdbx_seq_one_letter_code
_entity_poly.pdbx_strand_id
1 'polypeptide(L)'
;MNNMMNKRGVSLVELIVAMAVGIIIMAAIYSLMNTGQQSSASLARKVLTQQDARAVLDLMAMEIRMASFNPTDNASLGGTTPACNSMNSFAGGVASRGGIQIAEQNRLLIAMDLNGIFESGENKIPDGKIGNPGTNEYIYYEYANNTITRNVSCGGNTVILG
;
A
#
# COMPACT_ATOMS: atom_id res chain seq x y z
N MET A 1 47.81 34.45 54.29
CA MET A 1 47.23 33.09 54.39
C MET A 1 47.43 32.43 53.04
N ASN A 2 48.51 31.67 52.85
CA ASN A 2 48.76 30.97 51.58
C ASN A 2 48.42 29.49 51.75
N ASN A 3 47.33 29.08 51.12
CA ASN A 3 46.95 27.68 50.97
C ASN A 3 47.93 27.01 50.00
N MET A 4 48.79 26.13 50.52
CA MET A 4 49.62 25.28 49.68
C MET A 4 48.74 24.16 49.09
N MET A 5 48.30 24.34 47.85
CA MET A 5 47.65 23.27 47.09
C MET A 5 48.64 22.13 46.85
N ASN A 6 48.44 21.04 47.56
CA ASN A 6 49.21 19.82 47.48
C ASN A 6 49.01 19.16 46.09
N LYS A 7 49.98 19.33 45.19
CA LYS A 7 49.95 18.71 43.85
C LYS A 7 50.47 17.27 43.94
N ARG A 8 49.56 16.31 44.09
CA ARG A 8 49.88 14.88 44.00
C ARG A 8 49.95 14.49 42.52
N GLY A 9 51.11 14.02 42.07
CA GLY A 9 51.32 13.53 40.71
C GLY A 9 50.68 12.16 40.48
N VAL A 10 50.31 11.87 39.24
CA VAL A 10 49.66 10.60 38.85
C VAL A 10 50.73 9.54 38.62
N SER A 11 50.51 8.33 39.14
CA SER A 11 51.40 7.18 38.90
C SER A 11 51.17 6.61 37.50
N LEU A 12 52.24 6.10 36.87
CA LEU A 12 52.17 5.45 35.56
C LEU A 12 51.20 4.25 35.57
N VAL A 13 51.13 3.53 36.69
CA VAL A 13 50.18 2.41 36.87
C VAL A 13 48.74 2.90 36.89
N GLU A 14 48.48 4.06 37.51
CA GLU A 14 47.15 4.65 37.61
C GLU A 14 46.62 5.10 36.24
N LEU A 15 47.49 5.60 35.38
CA LEU A 15 47.18 5.95 34.00
C LEU A 15 46.82 4.71 33.16
N ILE A 16 47.58 3.61 33.29
CA ILE A 16 47.31 2.36 32.57
C ILE A 16 45.96 1.76 32.99
N VAL A 17 45.66 1.77 34.30
CA VAL A 17 44.37 1.28 34.82
C VAL A 17 43.22 2.15 34.33
N ALA A 18 43.37 3.48 34.34
CA ALA A 18 42.35 4.40 33.84
C ALA A 18 42.06 4.19 32.34
N MET A 19 43.10 3.96 31.52
CA MET A 19 42.94 3.65 30.09
C MET A 19 42.26 2.30 29.87
N ALA A 20 42.64 1.26 30.63
CA ALA A 20 42.03 -0.06 30.53
C ALA A 20 40.52 -0.01 30.84
N VAL A 21 40.13 0.69 31.91
CA VAL A 21 38.72 0.88 32.26
C VAL A 21 38.00 1.70 31.20
N GLY A 22 38.63 2.76 30.66
CA GLY A 22 38.05 3.56 29.58
C GLY A 22 37.72 2.75 28.32
N ILE A 23 38.60 1.84 27.92
CA ILE A 23 38.38 0.96 26.76
C ILE A 23 37.20 0.00 27.02
N ILE A 24 37.11 -0.57 28.23
CA ILE A 24 36.01 -1.48 28.60
C ILE A 24 34.67 -0.74 28.54
N ILE A 25 34.60 0.48 29.07
CA ILE A 25 33.37 1.29 29.05
C ILE A 25 32.97 1.63 27.61
N MET A 26 33.93 2.03 26.76
CA MET A 26 33.65 2.33 25.35
C MET A 26 33.16 1.11 24.58
N ALA A 27 33.73 -0.08 24.84
CA ALA A 27 33.25 -1.32 24.24
C ALA A 27 31.79 -1.63 24.64
N ALA A 28 31.42 -1.41 25.90
CA ALA A 28 30.05 -1.59 26.37
C ALA A 28 29.07 -0.62 25.68
N ILE A 29 29.42 0.66 25.61
CA ILE A 29 28.62 1.69 24.92
C ILE A 29 28.44 1.35 23.43
N TYR A 30 29.52 0.92 22.77
CA TYR A 30 29.48 0.54 21.37
C TYR A 30 28.54 -0.65 21.11
N SER A 31 28.57 -1.65 21.98
CA SER A 31 27.64 -2.80 21.95
C SER A 31 26.17 -2.34 22.05
N LEU A 32 25.87 -1.44 22.99
CA LEU A 32 24.54 -0.86 23.18
C LEU A 32 24.10 -0.06 21.94
N MET A 33 25.00 0.75 21.38
CA MET A 33 24.76 1.55 20.18
C MET A 33 24.48 0.67 18.96
N ASN A 34 25.24 -0.42 18.77
CA ASN A 34 25.03 -1.36 17.66
C ASN A 34 23.68 -2.09 17.79
N THR A 35 23.33 -2.54 19.00
CA THR A 35 22.04 -3.17 19.29
C THR A 35 20.88 -2.22 19.04
N GLY A 36 21.01 -0.95 19.47
CA GLY A 36 19.99 0.09 19.25
C GLY A 36 19.79 0.43 17.77
N GLN A 37 20.88 0.47 16.98
CA GLN A 37 20.82 0.69 15.54
C GLN A 37 20.16 -0.47 14.80
N GLN A 38 20.52 -1.72 15.12
CA GLN A 38 19.89 -2.89 14.51
C GLN A 38 18.39 -2.98 14.84
N SER A 39 18.01 -2.70 16.09
CA SER A 39 16.62 -2.66 16.52
C SER A 39 15.84 -1.59 15.73
N SER A 40 16.38 -0.38 15.62
CA SER A 40 15.78 0.73 14.87
C SER A 40 15.59 0.39 13.39
N ALA A 41 16.59 -0.23 12.76
CA ALA A 41 16.51 -0.65 11.36
C ALA A 41 15.43 -1.73 11.13
N SER A 42 15.31 -2.68 12.06
CA SER A 42 14.27 -3.73 11.98
C SER A 42 12.85 -3.18 12.16
N LEU A 43 12.69 -2.18 13.03
CA LEU A 43 11.43 -1.49 13.26
C LEU A 43 11.04 -0.63 12.05
N ALA A 44 11.99 0.12 11.48
CA ALA A 44 11.76 0.93 10.30
C ALA A 44 11.26 0.08 9.13
N ARG A 45 11.87 -1.09 8.88
CA ARG A 45 11.43 -2.01 7.82
C ARG A 45 9.99 -2.50 8.02
N LYS A 46 9.60 -2.83 9.26
CA LYS A 46 8.23 -3.25 9.57
C LYS A 46 7.23 -2.11 9.36
N VAL A 47 7.57 -0.90 9.79
CA VAL A 47 6.72 0.28 9.63
C VAL A 47 6.48 0.58 8.15
N LEU A 48 7.52 0.55 7.30
CA LEU A 48 7.38 0.78 5.87
C LEU A 48 6.39 -0.22 5.23
N THR A 49 6.55 -1.52 5.50
CA THR A 49 5.64 -2.54 4.95
C THR A 49 4.18 -2.35 5.41
N GLN A 50 3.96 -1.85 6.64
CA GLN A 50 2.62 -1.56 7.14
C GLN A 50 2.03 -0.30 6.52
N GLN A 51 2.85 0.71 6.22
CA GLN A 51 2.43 1.93 5.55
C GLN A 51 2.00 1.64 4.11
N ASP A 52 2.75 0.82 3.38
CA ASP A 52 2.42 0.40 2.02
C ASP A 52 1.09 -0.36 1.99
N ALA A 53 0.91 -1.31 2.92
CA ALA A 53 -0.34 -2.05 3.05
C ALA A 53 -1.52 -1.12 3.39
N ARG A 54 -1.33 -0.12 4.26
CA ARG A 54 -2.37 0.86 4.59
C ARG A 54 -2.77 1.70 3.37
N ALA A 55 -1.80 2.19 2.59
CA ALA A 55 -2.08 2.97 1.39
C ALA A 55 -2.91 2.17 0.37
N VAL A 56 -2.60 0.88 0.22
CA VAL A 56 -3.33 -0.03 -0.68
C VAL A 56 -4.75 -0.31 -0.16
N LEU A 57 -4.91 -0.51 1.15
CA LEU A 57 -6.23 -0.69 1.78
C LEU A 57 -7.11 0.56 1.64
N ASP A 58 -6.53 1.76 1.79
CA ASP A 58 -7.27 3.01 1.61
C ASP A 58 -7.74 3.19 0.15
N LEU A 59 -6.89 2.84 -0.82
CA LEU A 59 -7.25 2.83 -2.24
C LEU A 59 -8.39 1.83 -2.53
N MET A 60 -8.28 0.59 -2.04
CA MET A 60 -9.34 -0.41 -2.16
C MET A 60 -10.66 0.07 -1.53
N ALA A 61 -10.59 0.67 -0.34
CA ALA A 61 -11.77 1.18 0.34
C ALA A 61 -12.44 2.33 -0.42
N MET A 62 -11.67 3.23 -1.03
CA MET A 62 -12.22 4.29 -1.88
C MET A 62 -13.00 3.71 -3.07
N GLU A 63 -12.47 2.68 -3.70
CA GLU A 63 -13.08 2.07 -4.89
C GLU A 63 -14.30 1.22 -4.55
N ILE A 64 -14.27 0.49 -3.43
CA ILE A 64 -15.43 -0.24 -2.91
C ILE A 64 -16.56 0.74 -2.54
N ARG A 65 -16.25 1.92 -2.00
CA ARG A 65 -17.27 2.93 -1.68
C ARG A 65 -17.98 3.48 -2.91
N MET A 66 -17.32 3.43 -4.08
CA MET A 66 -17.92 3.84 -5.34
C MET A 66 -18.53 2.65 -6.10
N ALA A 67 -18.50 1.44 -5.53
CA ALA A 67 -19.17 0.29 -6.12
C ALA A 67 -20.66 0.60 -6.34
N SER A 68 -21.18 0.25 -7.52
CA SER A 68 -22.58 0.52 -7.90
C SER A 68 -22.93 2.01 -8.04
N PHE A 69 -21.93 2.90 -8.10
CA PHE A 69 -22.19 4.30 -8.43
C PHE A 69 -22.96 4.38 -9.75
N ASN A 70 -24.07 5.12 -9.72
CA ASN A 70 -25.00 5.30 -10.82
C ASN A 70 -25.42 6.78 -10.89
N PRO A 71 -24.84 7.60 -11.79
CA PRO A 71 -25.17 9.01 -11.91
C PRO A 71 -26.58 9.27 -12.46
N THR A 72 -27.25 8.27 -13.06
CA THR A 72 -28.56 8.43 -13.71
C THR A 72 -29.75 8.04 -12.85
N ASP A 73 -29.49 7.38 -11.72
CA ASP A 73 -30.52 6.70 -10.91
C ASP A 73 -31.43 5.75 -11.72
N ASN A 74 -30.94 5.25 -12.87
CA ASN A 74 -31.67 4.29 -13.67
C ASN A 74 -31.73 2.94 -12.93
N ALA A 75 -32.94 2.40 -12.75
CA ALA A 75 -33.17 1.14 -12.04
C ALA A 75 -32.48 -0.09 -12.69
N SER A 76 -32.00 0.06 -13.93
CA SER A 76 -31.21 -0.92 -14.64
C SER A 76 -29.76 -0.44 -14.77
N LEU A 77 -28.93 -0.78 -13.79
CA LEU A 77 -27.46 -0.80 -13.92
C LEU A 77 -26.95 -1.92 -14.84
N GLY A 78 -27.83 -2.44 -15.71
CA GLY A 78 -27.56 -3.55 -16.60
C GLY A 78 -26.52 -3.15 -17.65
N GLY A 79 -25.29 -3.61 -17.43
CA GLY A 79 -24.20 -3.53 -18.38
C GLY A 79 -23.52 -4.88 -18.54
N THR A 80 -22.56 -4.96 -19.45
CA THR A 80 -21.73 -6.17 -19.62
C THR A 80 -20.32 -5.83 -19.22
N THR A 81 -19.81 -6.44 -18.16
CA THR A 81 -18.36 -6.43 -17.91
C THR A 81 -17.69 -7.12 -19.10
N PRO A 82 -16.85 -6.45 -19.91
CA PRO A 82 -16.26 -7.08 -21.08
C PRO A 82 -15.36 -8.25 -20.65
N ALA A 83 -15.31 -9.28 -21.48
CA ALA A 83 -14.38 -10.38 -21.28
C ALA A 83 -12.95 -9.84 -21.45
N CYS A 84 -12.13 -9.99 -20.42
CA CYS A 84 -10.79 -9.42 -20.40
C CYS A 84 -9.75 -10.48 -20.07
N ASN A 85 -8.89 -10.77 -21.06
CA ASN A 85 -7.82 -11.76 -20.93
C ASN A 85 -6.85 -11.40 -19.81
N SER A 86 -6.65 -10.11 -19.57
CA SER A 86 -5.84 -9.56 -18.49
C SER A 86 -6.38 -9.87 -17.10
N MET A 87 -7.69 -10.14 -16.96
CA MET A 87 -8.37 -10.36 -15.67
C MET A 87 -8.59 -11.86 -15.38
N ASN A 88 -7.61 -12.70 -15.75
CA ASN A 88 -7.61 -14.15 -15.50
C ASN A 88 -8.95 -14.82 -15.89
N SER A 89 -9.31 -14.67 -17.17
CA SER A 89 -10.43 -15.37 -17.82
C SER A 89 -11.80 -15.18 -17.17
N PHE A 90 -12.28 -13.93 -17.08
CA PHE A 90 -13.73 -13.69 -17.17
C PHE A 90 -14.21 -14.06 -18.58
N ALA A 91 -14.47 -15.36 -18.80
CA ALA A 91 -14.68 -15.95 -20.12
C ALA A 91 -16.11 -15.79 -20.68
N GLY A 92 -16.96 -14.99 -20.03
CA GLY A 92 -18.26 -14.60 -20.53
C GLY A 92 -18.63 -13.30 -19.89
N GLY A 93 -18.93 -12.27 -20.69
CA GLY A 93 -19.35 -11.00 -20.14
C GLY A 93 -20.52 -11.23 -19.20
N VAL A 94 -20.34 -10.87 -17.92
CA VAL A 94 -21.38 -11.05 -16.91
C VAL A 94 -22.34 -9.88 -17.08
N ALA A 95 -23.65 -10.17 -17.06
CA ALA A 95 -24.67 -9.15 -16.88
C ALA A 95 -24.42 -8.49 -15.52
N SER A 96 -23.67 -7.41 -15.53
CA SER A 96 -23.28 -6.67 -14.35
C SER A 96 -24.46 -5.81 -13.95
N ARG A 97 -24.83 -5.88 -12.67
CA ARG A 97 -25.84 -5.00 -12.08
C ARG A 97 -25.21 -3.78 -11.40
N GLY A 98 -23.96 -3.47 -11.73
CA GLY A 98 -23.13 -2.58 -10.92
C GLY A 98 -22.87 -3.16 -9.54
N GLY A 99 -21.90 -2.58 -8.84
CA GLY A 99 -21.47 -3.04 -7.52
C GLY A 99 -20.41 -4.13 -7.59
N ILE A 100 -20.30 -4.87 -6.49
CA ILE A 100 -19.37 -5.98 -6.36
C ILE A 100 -19.90 -7.17 -7.15
N GLN A 101 -19.21 -7.55 -8.23
CA GLN A 101 -19.58 -8.66 -9.11
C GLN A 101 -18.98 -9.99 -8.65
N ILE A 102 -17.76 -9.95 -8.11
CA ILE A 102 -17.08 -11.11 -7.52
C ILE A 102 -16.54 -10.71 -6.15
N ALA A 103 -16.80 -11.54 -5.16
CA ALA A 103 -16.21 -11.46 -3.82
C ALA A 103 -15.77 -12.86 -3.38
N GLU A 104 -14.71 -13.36 -4.01
CA GLU A 104 -14.08 -14.64 -3.68
C GLU A 104 -12.97 -14.44 -2.65
N GLN A 105 -12.37 -15.55 -2.19
CA GLN A 105 -11.29 -15.50 -1.21
C GLN A 105 -10.07 -14.68 -1.67
N ASN A 106 -9.70 -14.78 -2.94
CA ASN A 106 -8.50 -14.15 -3.50
C ASN A 106 -8.78 -13.15 -4.62
N ARG A 107 -10.06 -12.88 -4.92
CA ARG A 107 -10.46 -12.08 -6.08
C ARG A 107 -11.63 -11.18 -5.73
N LEU A 108 -11.54 -9.92 -6.14
CA LEU A 108 -12.61 -8.93 -5.97
C LEU A 108 -12.80 -8.19 -7.29
N LEU A 109 -14.02 -8.23 -7.85
CA LEU A 109 -14.40 -7.46 -9.02
C LEU A 109 -15.44 -6.42 -8.62
N ILE A 110 -15.15 -5.18 -8.90
CA ILE A 110 -16.05 -4.04 -8.70
C ILE A 110 -16.40 -3.48 -10.06
N ALA A 111 -17.69 -3.23 -10.26
CA ALA A 111 -18.23 -2.59 -11.44
C ALA A 111 -19.04 -1.34 -11.03
N MET A 112 -18.92 -0.27 -11.78
CA MET A 112 -19.54 1.02 -11.47
C MET A 112 -19.65 1.86 -12.73
N ASP A 113 -20.61 2.77 -12.78
CA ASP A 113 -20.89 3.64 -13.93
C ASP A 113 -20.20 5.00 -13.72
N LEU A 114 -18.90 5.07 -14.06
CA LEU A 114 -18.04 6.24 -13.79
C LEU A 114 -18.13 7.32 -14.86
N ASN A 115 -18.62 6.98 -16.05
CA ASN A 115 -18.85 7.92 -17.13
C ASN A 115 -20.23 8.58 -16.98
N GLY A 116 -20.24 9.87 -16.65
CA GLY A 116 -21.48 10.65 -16.82
C GLY A 116 -21.78 10.98 -18.27
N ILE A 117 -20.81 10.86 -19.18
CA ILE A 117 -20.82 11.43 -20.53
C ILE A 117 -19.73 10.70 -21.35
N PHE A 118 -19.87 10.65 -22.68
CA PHE A 118 -18.87 10.40 -23.74
C PHE A 118 -19.07 9.11 -24.56
N GLU A 119 -19.85 9.22 -25.65
CA GLU A 119 -19.32 9.06 -27.01
C GLU A 119 -20.22 9.77 -28.05
N SER A 120 -19.60 10.66 -28.84
CA SER A 120 -20.07 11.32 -30.08
C SER A 120 -21.56 11.73 -30.23
N GLY A 121 -21.92 12.97 -29.86
CA GLY A 121 -23.19 13.61 -30.30
C GLY A 121 -23.75 14.69 -29.38
N GLU A 122 -24.48 15.67 -29.94
CA GLU A 122 -24.95 16.91 -29.27
C GLU A 122 -26.10 16.73 -28.25
N ASN A 123 -26.55 15.52 -27.93
CA ASN A 123 -27.58 15.30 -26.90
C ASN A 123 -27.16 14.18 -25.93
N LYS A 124 -26.44 14.60 -24.88
CA LYS A 124 -25.82 13.75 -23.85
C LYS A 124 -26.87 13.31 -22.83
N ILE A 125 -27.38 12.08 -22.96
CA ILE A 125 -28.10 11.43 -21.87
C ILE A 125 -27.12 10.42 -21.26
N PRO A 126 -26.79 10.50 -19.96
CA PRO A 126 -26.00 9.45 -19.34
C PRO A 126 -26.78 8.13 -19.46
N ASP A 127 -26.10 7.08 -19.91
CA ASP A 127 -26.76 5.85 -20.34
C ASP A 127 -27.02 4.87 -19.19
N GLY A 128 -26.39 5.09 -18.03
CA GLY A 128 -26.55 4.26 -16.85
C GLY A 128 -25.98 2.86 -17.05
N LYS A 129 -25.04 2.69 -17.99
CA LYS A 129 -24.57 1.38 -18.45
C LYS A 129 -23.07 1.23 -18.33
N ILE A 130 -22.71 0.16 -17.64
CA ILE A 130 -21.37 -0.34 -17.51
C ILE A 130 -20.95 -1.00 -18.85
N GLY A 131 -19.93 -0.47 -19.53
CA GLY A 131 -19.55 -0.97 -20.84
C GLY A 131 -18.33 -0.33 -21.51
N ASN A 132 -17.89 0.87 -21.09
CA ASN A 132 -16.90 1.62 -21.86
C ASN A 132 -15.47 1.33 -21.38
N PRO A 133 -14.57 0.77 -22.21
CA PRO A 133 -13.17 0.63 -21.84
C PRO A 133 -12.50 2.02 -21.73
N GLY A 134 -11.82 2.27 -20.61
CA GLY A 134 -11.03 3.50 -20.39
C GLY A 134 -11.65 4.54 -19.46
N THR A 135 -12.84 4.29 -18.95
CA THR A 135 -13.57 5.15 -17.99
C THR A 135 -13.45 4.67 -16.54
N ASN A 136 -12.61 3.66 -16.27
CA ASN A 136 -12.40 3.07 -14.94
C ASN A 136 -13.66 2.44 -14.32
N GLU A 137 -14.59 1.97 -15.15
CA GLU A 137 -15.85 1.32 -14.72
C GLU A 137 -15.64 -0.05 -14.09
N TYR A 138 -14.52 -0.71 -14.39
CA TYR A 138 -14.17 -2.04 -13.88
C TYR A 138 -12.87 -1.99 -13.11
N ILE A 139 -12.90 -2.56 -11.92
CA ILE A 139 -11.72 -2.68 -11.08
C ILE A 139 -11.65 -4.11 -10.56
N TYR A 140 -10.55 -4.77 -10.88
CA TYR A 140 -10.30 -6.14 -10.50
C TYR A 140 -9.05 -6.24 -9.64
N TYR A 141 -9.22 -6.88 -8.50
CA TYR A 141 -8.16 -7.23 -7.58
C TYR A 141 -7.95 -8.73 -7.56
N GLU A 142 -6.70 -9.13 -7.56
CA GLU A 142 -6.30 -10.53 -7.42
C GLU A 142 -5.10 -10.62 -6.47
N TYR A 143 -5.25 -11.47 -5.47
CA TYR A 143 -4.16 -11.90 -4.61
C TYR A 143 -3.59 -13.21 -5.16
N ALA A 144 -2.38 -13.13 -5.70
CA ALA A 144 -1.65 -14.26 -6.24
C ALA A 144 -0.15 -14.09 -6.01
N ASN A 145 0.55 -15.19 -5.78
CA ASN A 145 2.02 -15.20 -5.61
C ASN A 145 2.52 -14.21 -4.56
N ASN A 146 1.83 -14.10 -3.42
CA ASN A 146 2.13 -13.15 -2.34
C ASN A 146 2.01 -11.66 -2.71
N THR A 147 1.43 -11.34 -3.87
CA THR A 147 1.24 -9.95 -4.34
C THR A 147 -0.24 -9.65 -4.53
N ILE A 148 -0.62 -8.39 -4.31
CA ILE A 148 -1.92 -7.87 -4.73
C ILE A 148 -1.73 -7.17 -6.07
N THR A 149 -2.46 -7.62 -7.07
CA THR A 149 -2.54 -6.96 -8.36
C THR A 149 -3.86 -6.23 -8.50
N ARG A 150 -3.83 -5.12 -9.23
CA ARG A 150 -4.99 -4.31 -9.57
C ARG A 150 -5.04 -4.11 -11.08
N ASN A 151 -6.21 -4.29 -11.66
CA ASN A 151 -6.49 -4.06 -13.08
C ASN A 151 -7.68 -3.12 -13.21
N VAL A 152 -7.56 -2.13 -14.09
CA VAL A 152 -8.60 -1.13 -14.33
C VAL A 152 -9.04 -1.20 -15.77
N SER A 153 -10.33 -1.46 -15.99
CA SER A 153 -10.95 -1.50 -17.31
C SER A 153 -10.10 -2.25 -18.35
N CYS A 154 -9.54 -3.37 -17.92
CA CYS A 154 -8.76 -4.29 -18.75
C CYS A 154 -7.41 -3.74 -19.24
N GLY A 155 -6.91 -2.65 -18.65
CA GLY A 155 -5.62 -2.02 -18.94
C GLY A 155 -4.39 -2.85 -18.54
N GLY A 156 -4.57 -3.97 -17.83
CA GLY A 156 -3.50 -4.89 -17.44
C GLY A 156 -3.35 -5.01 -15.92
N ASN A 157 -2.75 -6.11 -15.47
CA ASN A 157 -2.52 -6.34 -14.04
C ASN A 157 -1.28 -5.58 -13.59
N THR A 158 -1.46 -4.63 -12.67
CA THR A 158 -0.38 -3.88 -12.03
C THR A 158 -0.20 -4.37 -10.60
N VAL A 159 1.02 -4.70 -10.18
CA VAL A 159 1.31 -5.02 -8.78
C VAL A 159 1.24 -3.73 -7.95
N ILE A 160 0.41 -3.74 -6.92
CA ILE A 160 0.24 -2.59 -6.02
C ILE A 160 0.74 -2.86 -4.59
N LEU A 161 0.90 -4.14 -4.23
CA LEU A 161 1.48 -4.57 -2.96
C LEU A 161 2.21 -5.89 -3.16
N GLY A 162 3.44 -6.03 -2.62
CA GLY A 162 4.27 -7.23 -2.76
C GLY A 162 5.60 -7.13 -2.02
#